data_AF-A0A2L2YJL5-F1
#
_entry.id   AF-A0A2L2YJL5-F1
#
_cell.length_a   1.000
_cell.length_b   1.000
_cell.length_c   1.000
_cell.angle_alpha   90.00
_cell.angle_beta   90.00
_cell.angle_gamma   90.00
#
_symmetry.space_group_name_H-M   'P 1'
#
loop_
_entity.id
_entity.type
_entity.pdbx_description
1 polymer ?
#
loop_
_entity_poly.entity_id
_entity_poly.type
_entity_poly.pdbx_seq_one_letter_code
_entity_poly.pdbx_strand_id
1 'polypeptide(L)'
;MAVPLYVPPGEINVGRALFHDFVHEEFEQQGLDDAAVIDNSNEDIVREHMAMAQNLLNAEADGLGAGVPNIVLRTIGSDLRNLANDFARSPQRGEVRRHAYRVDLRSLTYEGFLTLLQEVFRHGINVYNIVALFYFVSDILIRAVKVELARIGINLFRWALQYISENVCRWVYEHGGWEKVIKQVMRGRNVAYVALGVLGVVAVWGIYKGIKS
;
A
#
# COMPACT_ATOMS: atom_id res chain seq x y z
N MET A 1 13.52 -2.24 27.79
CA MET A 1 12.59 -1.19 27.29
C MET A 1 12.86 -1.04 25.81
N ALA A 2 11.94 -1.50 24.94
CA ALA A 2 12.09 -1.31 23.50
C ALA A 2 11.88 0.19 23.20
N VAL A 3 12.92 0.86 22.71
CA VAL A 3 12.81 2.24 22.23
C VAL A 3 11.79 2.24 21.10
N PRO A 4 10.72 3.06 21.16
CA PRO A 4 9.83 3.19 20.01
C PRO A 4 10.64 3.69 18.82
N LEU A 5 10.77 2.83 17.81
CA LEU A 5 11.43 3.15 16.54
C LEU A 5 10.63 4.27 15.87
N TYR A 6 11.12 5.49 16.01
CA TYR A 6 10.61 6.65 15.29
C TYR A 6 10.90 6.44 13.80
N VAL A 7 9.85 6.25 13.01
CA VAL A 7 9.96 6.17 11.56
C VAL A 7 10.04 7.60 11.02
N PRO A 8 11.07 7.95 10.23
CA PRO A 8 11.19 9.29 9.67
C PRO A 8 9.94 9.66 8.85
N PRO A 9 9.44 10.91 8.94
CA PRO A 9 8.29 11.36 8.15
C PRO A 9 8.47 11.17 6.64
N GLY A 10 9.72 11.23 6.15
CA GLY A 10 10.05 10.97 4.76
C GLY A 10 9.66 9.56 4.30
N GLU A 11 9.97 8.52 5.07
CA GLU A 11 9.63 7.12 4.73
C GLU A 11 8.11 6.89 4.77
N ILE A 12 7.43 7.54 5.71
CA ILE A 12 5.96 7.52 5.81
C ILE A 12 5.34 8.18 4.57
N ASN A 13 5.83 9.36 4.18
CA ASN A 13 5.34 10.10 3.02
C ASN A 13 5.55 9.33 1.72
N VAL A 14 6.70 8.66 1.55
CA VAL A 14 6.96 7.79 0.39
C VAL A 14 5.95 6.64 0.36
N GLY A 15 5.75 5.94 1.47
CA GLY A 15 4.81 4.81 1.51
C GLY A 15 3.35 5.23 1.23
N ARG A 16 2.93 6.38 1.76
CA ARG A 16 1.62 6.96 1.49
C ARG A 16 1.45 7.36 0.02
N ALA A 17 2.46 8.03 -0.55
CA ALA A 17 2.46 8.43 -1.96
C ALA A 17 2.39 7.21 -2.89
N LEU A 18 3.20 6.18 -2.64
CA LEU A 18 3.18 4.94 -3.42
C LEU A 18 1.81 4.27 -3.40
N PHE A 19 1.15 4.20 -2.25
CA PHE A 19 -0.19 3.62 -2.15
C PHE A 19 -1.25 4.48 -2.82
N HIS A 20 -1.18 5.79 -2.64
CA HIS A 20 -2.09 6.73 -3.30
C HIS A 20 -2.00 6.62 -4.82
N ASP A 21 -0.79 6.78 -5.39
CA ASP A 21 -0.53 6.68 -6.83
C ASP A 21 -0.96 5.31 -7.37
N PHE A 22 -0.78 4.26 -6.56
CA PHE A 22 -1.26 2.93 -6.91
C PHE A 22 -2.78 2.87 -7.04
N VAL A 23 -3.53 3.34 -6.05
CA VAL A 23 -4.99 3.36 -6.07
C VAL A 23 -5.50 4.19 -7.24
N HIS A 24 -4.91 5.38 -7.46
CA HIS A 24 -5.25 6.25 -8.58
C HIS A 24 -5.17 5.53 -9.92
N GLU A 25 -4.02 4.90 -10.22
CA GLU A 25 -3.85 4.15 -11.47
C GLU A 25 -4.83 2.95 -11.60
N GLU A 26 -5.15 2.25 -10.51
CA GLU A 26 -6.13 1.15 -10.55
C GLU A 26 -7.56 1.65 -10.82
N PHE A 27 -7.91 2.85 -10.35
CA PHE A 27 -9.17 3.52 -10.66
C PHE A 27 -9.23 3.98 -12.12
N GLU A 28 -8.16 4.63 -12.62
CA GLU A 28 -8.04 5.04 -14.02
C GLU A 28 -8.17 3.84 -14.97
N GLN A 29 -7.53 2.71 -14.66
CA GLN A 29 -7.65 1.47 -15.44
C GLN A 29 -9.10 0.94 -15.51
N GLN A 30 -9.93 1.26 -14.53
CA GLN A 30 -11.34 0.89 -14.49
C GLN A 30 -12.27 1.98 -15.06
N GLY A 31 -11.71 3.12 -15.49
CA GLY A 31 -12.48 4.29 -15.93
C GLY A 31 -13.33 4.91 -14.82
N LEU A 32 -12.86 4.85 -13.57
CA LEU A 32 -13.54 5.40 -12.40
C LEU A 32 -12.83 6.66 -11.89
N ASP A 33 -13.60 7.56 -11.30
CA ASP A 33 -13.09 8.69 -10.54
C ASP A 33 -12.80 8.26 -9.09
N ASP A 34 -11.55 8.38 -8.68
CA ASP A 34 -11.06 8.04 -7.35
C ASP A 34 -11.31 9.14 -6.32
N ALA A 35 -11.63 10.37 -6.74
CA ALA A 35 -12.03 11.47 -5.86
C ALA A 35 -13.28 11.13 -5.01
N ALA A 36 -14.04 10.10 -5.39
CA ALA A 36 -15.15 9.58 -4.60
C ALA A 36 -14.73 8.91 -3.28
N VAL A 37 -13.49 8.40 -3.18
CA VAL A 37 -12.99 7.67 -2.01
C VAL A 37 -11.68 8.20 -1.45
N ILE A 38 -10.92 8.94 -2.24
CA ILE A 38 -9.68 9.57 -1.79
C ILE A 38 -10.01 10.86 -1.06
N ASP A 39 -9.54 10.93 0.19
CA ASP A 39 -9.68 12.13 1.03
C ASP A 39 -8.45 13.02 0.82
N ASN A 40 -8.54 13.89 -0.18
CA ASN A 40 -7.47 14.80 -0.61
C ASN A 40 -6.97 15.74 0.50
N SER A 41 -7.70 15.89 1.61
CA SER A 41 -7.28 16.74 2.73
C SER A 41 -5.94 16.30 3.36
N ASN A 42 -5.63 15.01 3.26
CA ASN A 42 -4.35 14.46 3.70
C ASN A 42 -3.23 14.62 2.66
N GLU A 43 -3.57 14.61 1.37
CA GLU A 43 -2.65 14.85 0.27
C GLU A 43 -2.27 16.30 0.17
N ASP A 44 -3.17 17.24 0.39
CA ASP A 44 -2.83 18.67 0.38
C ASP A 44 -1.79 18.96 1.47
N ILE A 45 -1.96 18.42 2.67
CA ILE A 45 -0.99 18.55 3.76
C ILE A 45 0.34 17.87 3.40
N VAL A 46 0.32 16.66 2.83
CA VAL A 46 1.53 15.92 2.48
C VAL A 46 2.26 16.54 1.28
N ARG A 47 1.52 17.04 0.29
CA ARG A 47 1.99 17.73 -0.91
C ARG A 47 2.51 19.11 -0.55
N GLU A 48 1.87 19.81 0.38
CA GLU A 48 2.32 21.08 0.94
C GLU A 48 3.56 20.89 1.83
N HIS A 49 3.59 19.88 2.71
CA HIS A 49 4.79 19.55 3.50
C HIS A 49 5.94 19.05 2.62
N MET A 50 5.67 18.28 1.57
CA MET A 50 6.69 17.89 0.59
C MET A 50 7.13 19.06 -0.28
N ALA A 51 6.22 19.98 -0.67
CA ALA A 51 6.59 21.20 -1.37
C ALA A 51 7.40 22.14 -0.47
N MET A 52 7.08 22.24 0.82
CA MET A 52 7.85 22.98 1.82
C MET A 52 9.20 22.34 2.07
N ALA A 53 9.28 21.02 2.23
CA ALA A 53 10.55 20.29 2.33
C ALA A 53 11.37 20.46 1.06
N GLN A 54 10.75 20.37 -0.12
CA GLN A 54 11.40 20.61 -1.40
C GLN A 54 11.89 22.06 -1.50
N ASN A 55 11.13 23.05 -1.03
CA ASN A 55 11.53 24.46 -1.04
C ASN A 55 12.66 24.77 -0.04
N LEU A 56 12.63 24.17 1.16
CA LEU A 56 13.71 24.28 2.15
C LEU A 56 15.00 23.61 1.65
N LEU A 57 14.88 22.47 0.97
CA LEU A 57 16.01 21.77 0.35
C LEU A 57 16.51 22.49 -0.91
N ASN A 58 15.62 23.10 -1.70
CA ASN A 58 15.99 23.93 -2.85
C ASN A 58 16.73 25.20 -2.41
N ALA A 59 16.42 25.75 -1.23
CA ALA A 59 17.12 26.89 -0.65
C ALA A 59 18.55 26.53 -0.16
N GLU A 60 18.80 25.25 0.18
CA GLU A 60 20.15 24.73 0.45
C GLU A 60 20.88 24.22 -0.82
N ALA A 61 20.17 24.05 -1.95
CA ALA A 61 20.67 23.42 -3.17
C ALA A 61 21.39 24.36 -4.17
N ASP A 62 21.70 25.60 -3.78
CA ASP A 62 22.65 26.45 -4.50
C ASP A 62 24.11 25.90 -4.40
N GLY A 63 24.33 24.81 -3.65
CA GLY A 63 25.56 24.02 -3.66
C GLY A 63 25.31 22.56 -4.04
N LEU A 64 25.41 22.23 -5.34
CA LEU A 64 25.62 20.88 -5.91
C LEU A 64 24.76 19.73 -5.33
N GLY A 65 23.52 19.55 -5.80
CA GLY A 65 22.77 18.31 -5.51
C GLY A 65 21.30 18.18 -5.97
N ALA A 66 20.77 19.09 -6.79
CA ALA A 66 19.33 19.31 -6.99
C ALA A 66 18.52 18.27 -7.82
N GLY A 67 18.92 16.99 -7.89
CA GLY A 67 18.19 15.96 -8.66
C GLY A 67 17.71 14.74 -7.87
N VAL A 68 18.29 14.47 -6.71
CA VAL A 68 18.24 13.13 -6.11
C VAL A 68 16.87 12.73 -5.54
N PRO A 69 16.10 13.58 -4.82
CA PRO A 69 14.87 13.14 -4.13
C PRO A 69 13.70 12.79 -5.07
N ASN A 70 13.44 13.62 -6.08
CA ASN A 70 12.34 13.40 -7.04
C ASN A 70 12.64 12.23 -7.99
N ILE A 71 13.91 12.04 -8.35
CA ILE A 71 14.36 10.90 -9.14
C ILE A 71 14.23 9.60 -8.34
N VAL A 72 14.59 9.61 -7.05
CA VAL A 72 14.50 8.42 -6.19
C VAL A 72 13.05 7.97 -6.03
N LEU A 73 12.10 8.88 -5.73
CA LEU A 73 10.69 8.52 -5.62
C LEU A 73 10.14 7.92 -6.93
N ARG A 74 10.44 8.56 -8.07
CA ARG A 74 10.02 8.05 -9.40
C ARG A 74 10.61 6.68 -9.69
N THR A 75 11.86 6.44 -9.31
CA THR A 75 12.53 5.15 -9.50
C THR A 75 11.88 4.07 -8.62
N ILE A 76 11.64 4.37 -7.34
CA ILE A 76 10.96 3.48 -6.39
C ILE A 76 9.55 3.14 -6.89
N GLY A 77 8.79 4.15 -7.34
CA GLY A 77 7.45 3.97 -7.89
C GLY A 77 7.45 3.09 -9.15
N SER A 78 8.37 3.33 -10.08
CA SER A 78 8.53 2.51 -11.29
C SER A 78 8.89 1.05 -10.97
N ASP A 79 9.82 0.82 -10.05
CA ASP A 79 10.21 -0.54 -9.65
C ASP A 79 9.07 -1.27 -8.93
N LEU A 80 8.34 -0.58 -8.04
CA LEU A 80 7.15 -1.14 -7.39
C LEU A 80 6.06 -1.47 -8.42
N ARG A 81 5.85 -0.58 -9.40
CA ARG A 81 4.89 -0.79 -10.49
C ARG A 81 5.27 -1.99 -11.35
N ASN A 82 6.55 -2.21 -11.62
CA ASN A 82 7.02 -3.41 -12.32
C ASN A 82 6.69 -4.68 -11.52
N LEU A 83 6.96 -4.69 -10.21
CA LEU A 83 6.59 -5.80 -9.33
C LEU A 83 5.08 -6.02 -9.27
N ALA A 84 4.30 -4.94 -9.27
CA ALA A 84 2.85 -5.01 -9.31
C ALA A 84 2.33 -5.59 -10.63
N ASN A 85 2.88 -5.17 -11.76
CA ASN A 85 2.54 -5.70 -13.07
C ASN A 85 2.89 -7.19 -13.19
N ASP A 86 4.02 -7.62 -12.64
CA ASP A 86 4.39 -9.04 -12.56
C ASP A 86 3.40 -9.81 -11.67
N PHE A 87 3.03 -9.25 -10.52
CA PHE A 87 2.02 -9.82 -9.64
C PHE A 87 0.65 -9.90 -10.32
N ALA A 88 0.24 -8.89 -11.07
CA ALA A 88 -1.04 -8.84 -11.77
C ALA A 88 -1.19 -9.98 -12.80
N ARG A 89 -0.08 -10.42 -13.40
CA ARG A 89 -0.02 -11.55 -14.34
C ARG A 89 0.04 -12.91 -13.65
N SER A 90 0.28 -12.93 -12.34
CA SER A 90 0.36 -14.15 -11.56
C SER A 90 -1.03 -14.74 -11.26
N PRO A 91 -1.17 -16.08 -11.12
CA PRO A 91 -2.45 -16.69 -10.74
C PRO A 91 -2.94 -16.23 -9.35
N GLN A 92 -2.01 -15.84 -8.48
CA GLN A 92 -2.27 -15.34 -7.13
C GLN A 92 -3.12 -14.05 -7.13
N ARG A 93 -2.98 -13.20 -8.15
CA ARG A 93 -3.82 -12.00 -8.30
C ARG A 93 -5.31 -12.33 -8.33
N GLY A 94 -5.68 -13.44 -8.98
CA GLY A 94 -7.07 -13.89 -9.09
C GLY A 94 -7.68 -14.24 -7.74
N GLU A 95 -6.90 -14.86 -6.85
CA GLU A 95 -7.32 -15.15 -5.49
C GLU A 95 -7.51 -13.86 -4.68
N VAL A 96 -6.53 -12.94 -4.70
CA VAL A 96 -6.66 -11.63 -4.04
C VAL A 96 -7.96 -10.92 -4.45
N ARG A 97 -8.25 -10.90 -5.76
CA ARG A 97 -9.50 -10.32 -6.27
C ARG A 97 -10.72 -11.03 -5.70
N ARG A 98 -10.74 -12.37 -5.75
CA ARG A 98 -11.86 -13.15 -5.23
C ARG A 98 -12.09 -12.87 -3.75
N HIS A 99 -11.03 -12.68 -2.97
CA HIS A 99 -11.14 -12.34 -1.55
C HIS A 99 -11.70 -10.94 -1.33
N ALA A 100 -11.20 -9.94 -2.04
CA ALA A 100 -11.72 -8.57 -1.97
C ALA A 100 -13.24 -8.53 -2.25
N TYR A 101 -13.70 -9.32 -3.23
CA TYR A 101 -15.13 -9.41 -3.57
C TYR A 101 -15.98 -10.18 -2.55
N ARG A 102 -15.36 -10.96 -1.65
CA ARG A 102 -16.06 -11.66 -0.56
C ARG A 102 -16.17 -10.85 0.72
N VAL A 103 -15.44 -9.74 0.84
CA VAL A 103 -15.61 -8.81 1.96
C VAL A 103 -17.01 -8.22 1.90
N ASP A 104 -17.75 -8.31 3.00
CA ASP A 104 -19.00 -7.55 3.14
C ASP A 104 -18.65 -6.11 3.50
N LEU A 105 -18.85 -5.20 2.55
CA LEU A 105 -18.58 -3.78 2.71
C LEU A 105 -19.41 -3.18 3.84
N ARG A 106 -20.66 -3.61 4.03
CA ARG A 106 -21.59 -2.99 4.98
C ARG A 106 -21.23 -3.30 6.43
N SER A 107 -20.57 -4.42 6.67
CA SER A 107 -20.11 -4.83 8.00
C SER A 107 -18.61 -4.57 8.22
N LEU A 108 -17.94 -3.88 7.31
CA LEU A 108 -16.50 -3.67 7.38
C LEU A 108 -16.17 -2.67 8.51
N THR A 109 -15.41 -3.13 9.50
CA THR A 109 -14.94 -2.32 10.63
C THR A 109 -13.42 -2.18 10.60
N TYR A 110 -12.90 -1.15 11.27
CA TYR A 110 -11.46 -0.97 11.41
C TYR A 110 -10.77 -2.19 12.05
N GLU A 111 -11.34 -2.72 13.13
CA GLU A 111 -10.82 -3.91 13.80
C GLU A 111 -10.83 -5.13 12.88
N GLY A 112 -11.93 -5.37 12.15
CA GLY A 112 -12.01 -6.48 11.20
C GLY A 112 -11.00 -6.35 10.07
N PHE A 113 -10.75 -5.12 9.60
CA PHE A 113 -9.71 -4.84 8.62
C PHE A 113 -8.31 -5.11 9.21
N LEU A 114 -8.00 -4.61 10.41
CA LEU A 114 -6.72 -4.85 11.07
C LEU A 114 -6.45 -6.33 11.32
N THR A 115 -7.45 -7.08 11.82
CA THR A 115 -7.32 -8.53 12.01
C THR A 115 -7.02 -9.24 10.71
N LEU A 116 -7.71 -8.85 9.62
CA LEU A 116 -7.41 -9.39 8.29
C LEU A 116 -5.95 -9.12 7.91
N LEU A 117 -5.45 -7.90 8.11
CA LEU A 117 -4.07 -7.55 7.78
C LEU A 117 -3.03 -8.26 8.65
N GLN A 118 -3.25 -8.35 9.96
CA GLN A 118 -2.38 -9.11 10.86
C GLN A 118 -2.21 -10.55 10.40
N GLU A 119 -3.28 -11.15 9.87
CA GLU A 119 -3.24 -12.49 9.31
C GLU A 119 -2.53 -12.54 7.95
N VAL A 120 -2.75 -11.58 7.04
CA VAL A 120 -1.98 -11.47 5.78
C VAL A 120 -0.48 -11.40 6.04
N PHE A 121 -0.09 -10.64 7.06
CA PHE A 121 1.30 -10.41 7.44
C PHE A 121 1.78 -11.32 8.58
N ARG A 122 1.06 -12.39 8.91
CA ARG A 122 1.41 -13.31 10.02
C ARG A 122 2.82 -13.89 9.89
N HIS A 123 3.25 -14.14 8.66
CA HIS A 123 4.58 -14.68 8.34
C HIS A 123 5.63 -13.58 8.07
N GLY A 124 5.30 -12.32 8.37
CA GLY A 124 6.14 -11.15 8.13
C GLY A 124 5.69 -10.30 6.94
N ILE A 125 6.18 -9.07 6.94
CA ILE A 125 6.01 -8.13 5.83
C ILE A 125 7.12 -8.38 4.80
N ASN A 126 6.76 -8.35 3.52
CA ASN A 126 7.69 -8.34 2.39
C ASN A 126 7.06 -7.54 1.24
N VAL A 127 7.85 -7.19 0.21
CA VAL A 127 7.37 -6.33 -0.89
C VAL A 127 6.20 -6.95 -1.66
N TYR A 128 6.19 -8.27 -1.88
CA TYR A 128 5.08 -8.93 -2.55
C TYR A 128 3.79 -8.89 -1.72
N ASN A 129 3.89 -9.00 -0.39
CA ASN A 129 2.75 -8.84 0.51
C ASN A 129 2.25 -7.39 0.51
N ILE A 130 3.14 -6.40 0.39
CA ILE A 130 2.77 -4.97 0.25
C ILE A 130 2.03 -4.75 -1.08
N VAL A 131 2.53 -5.28 -2.19
CA VAL A 131 1.85 -5.21 -3.50
C VAL A 131 0.49 -5.92 -3.46
N ALA A 132 0.41 -7.10 -2.85
CA ALA A 132 -0.86 -7.82 -2.69
C ALA A 132 -1.86 -7.04 -1.83
N LEU A 133 -1.40 -6.38 -0.77
CA LEU A 133 -2.20 -5.47 0.04
C LEU A 133 -2.75 -4.31 -0.81
N PHE A 134 -1.91 -3.69 -1.63
CA PHE A 134 -2.30 -2.56 -2.47
C PHE A 134 -3.42 -2.97 -3.44
N TYR A 135 -3.26 -4.11 -4.13
CA TYR A 135 -4.33 -4.67 -4.97
C TYR A 135 -5.59 -5.01 -4.19
N PHE A 136 -5.45 -5.64 -3.01
CA PHE A 136 -6.58 -6.03 -2.18
C PHE A 136 -7.42 -4.82 -1.77
N VAL A 137 -6.78 -3.76 -1.28
CA VAL A 137 -7.49 -2.54 -0.88
C VAL A 137 -8.09 -1.84 -2.09
N SER A 138 -7.34 -1.71 -3.19
CA SER A 138 -7.83 -1.08 -4.44
C SER A 138 -9.07 -1.79 -4.98
N ASP A 139 -9.09 -3.12 -5.01
CA ASP A 139 -10.26 -3.90 -5.43
C ASP A 139 -11.50 -3.61 -4.56
N ILE A 140 -11.33 -3.46 -3.25
CA ILE A 140 -12.43 -3.14 -2.33
C ILE A 140 -12.91 -1.71 -2.53
N LEU A 141 -12.00 -0.75 -2.71
CA LEU A 141 -12.33 0.66 -2.96
C LEU A 141 -13.09 0.83 -4.28
N ILE A 142 -12.59 0.25 -5.37
CA ILE A 142 -13.23 0.23 -6.69
C ILE A 142 -14.63 -0.37 -6.58
N ARG A 143 -14.76 -1.50 -5.86
CA ARG A 143 -16.06 -2.12 -5.62
C ARG A 143 -16.98 -1.21 -4.81
N ALA A 144 -16.47 -0.56 -3.76
CA ALA A 144 -17.26 0.36 -2.93
C ALA A 144 -17.83 1.52 -3.75
N VAL A 145 -17.07 2.07 -4.71
CA VAL A 145 -17.58 3.08 -5.65
C VAL A 145 -18.64 2.49 -6.58
N LYS A 146 -18.37 1.32 -7.19
CA LYS A 146 -19.32 0.65 -8.11
C LYS A 146 -20.66 0.28 -7.47
N VAL A 147 -20.71 0.07 -6.15
CA VAL A 147 -21.96 -0.24 -5.41
C VAL A 147 -22.48 0.93 -4.57
N GLU A 148 -22.02 2.16 -4.85
CA GLU A 148 -22.47 3.40 -4.20
C GLU A 148 -22.27 3.43 -2.66
N LEU A 149 -21.23 2.73 -2.18
CA LEU A 149 -20.81 2.71 -0.78
C LEU A 149 -19.51 3.52 -0.57
N ALA A 150 -19.34 4.62 -1.32
CA ALA A 150 -18.15 5.46 -1.30
C ALA A 150 -17.74 5.91 0.12
N ARG A 151 -18.71 6.21 1.01
CA ARG A 151 -18.43 6.56 2.41
C ARG A 151 -17.65 5.47 3.18
N ILE A 152 -17.93 4.20 2.90
CA ILE A 152 -17.20 3.07 3.47
C ILE A 152 -15.81 2.99 2.83
N GLY A 153 -15.71 3.25 1.52
CA GLY A 153 -14.45 3.37 0.79
C GLY A 153 -13.52 4.42 1.38
N ILE A 154 -14.01 5.62 1.71
CA ILE A 154 -13.23 6.68 2.36
C ILE A 154 -12.64 6.20 3.69
N ASN A 155 -13.45 5.55 4.52
CA ASN A 155 -12.97 5.01 5.79
C ASN A 155 -11.90 3.94 5.58
N LEU A 156 -12.10 3.03 4.63
CA LEU A 156 -11.14 1.99 4.29
C LEU A 156 -9.82 2.58 3.79
N PHE A 157 -9.88 3.60 2.93
CA PHE A 157 -8.69 4.29 2.42
C PHE A 157 -7.87 4.91 3.56
N ARG A 158 -8.54 5.60 4.51
CA ARG A 158 -7.89 6.13 5.72
C ARG A 158 -7.28 5.04 6.59
N TRP A 159 -7.98 3.94 6.81
CA TRP A 159 -7.47 2.80 7.59
C TRP A 159 -6.26 2.16 6.93
N ALA A 160 -6.26 2.04 5.60
CA ALA A 160 -5.14 1.52 4.84
C ALA A 160 -3.92 2.45 4.95
N LEU A 161 -4.10 3.76 4.80
CA LEU A 161 -3.02 4.74 4.99
C LEU A 161 -2.43 4.68 6.40
N GLN A 162 -3.28 4.55 7.43
CA GLN A 162 -2.84 4.40 8.81
C GLN A 162 -2.00 3.13 8.98
N TYR A 163 -2.50 1.99 8.49
CA TYR A 163 -1.78 0.71 8.59
C TYR A 163 -0.43 0.76 7.87
N ILE A 164 -0.38 1.33 6.66
CA ILE A 164 0.84 1.51 5.89
C ILE A 164 1.84 2.35 6.68
N SER A 165 1.40 3.48 7.23
CA SER A 165 2.26 4.39 7.99
C SER A 165 2.84 3.73 9.25
N GLU A 166 2.02 2.97 9.97
CA GLU A 166 2.41 2.41 11.28
C GLU A 166 3.19 1.09 11.18
N ASN A 167 2.88 0.25 10.18
CA ASN A 167 3.40 -1.12 10.09
C ASN A 167 4.33 -1.30 8.89
N VAL A 168 3.86 -0.95 7.69
CA VAL A 168 4.63 -1.14 6.46
C VAL A 168 5.86 -0.24 6.45
N CYS A 169 5.69 1.07 6.69
CA CYS A 169 6.80 2.02 6.70
C CYS A 169 7.79 1.74 7.84
N ARG A 170 7.32 1.22 8.98
CA ARG A 170 8.20 0.76 10.07
C ARG A 170 9.08 -0.39 9.61
N TRP A 171 8.49 -1.44 9.03
CA TRP A 171 9.24 -2.58 8.52
C TRP A 171 10.20 -2.17 7.40
N VAL A 172 9.75 -1.32 6.48
CA VAL A 172 10.60 -0.81 5.39
C VAL A 172 11.81 -0.05 5.95
N TYR A 173 11.61 0.81 6.95
CA TYR A 173 12.69 1.54 7.60
C TYR A 173 13.69 0.58 8.27
N GLU A 174 13.22 -0.43 8.99
CA GLU A 174 14.07 -1.47 9.61
C GLU A 174 14.92 -2.24 8.58
N HIS A 175 14.44 -2.33 7.33
CA HIS A 175 15.13 -3.00 6.23
C HIS A 175 15.96 -2.04 5.35
N GLY A 176 16.10 -0.79 5.77
CA GLY A 176 16.96 0.22 5.14
C GLY A 176 16.28 1.07 4.08
N GLY A 177 14.96 1.25 4.17
CA GLY A 177 14.18 2.18 3.36
C GLY A 177 13.61 1.57 2.08
N TRP A 178 12.64 2.28 1.48
CA TRP A 178 11.90 1.82 0.31
C TRP A 178 12.81 1.44 -0.87
N GLU A 179 13.83 2.25 -1.13
CA GLU A 179 14.79 2.02 -2.22
C GLU A 179 15.50 0.66 -2.09
N LYS A 180 16.02 0.37 -0.90
CA LYS A 180 16.80 -0.85 -0.65
C LYS A 180 15.92 -2.09 -0.71
N VAL A 181 14.77 -2.03 -0.06
CA VAL A 181 13.79 -3.10 0.02
C VAL A 181 13.31 -3.53 -1.37
N ILE A 182 12.96 -2.57 -2.23
CA ILE A 182 12.49 -2.87 -3.60
C ILE A 182 13.65 -3.36 -4.48
N LYS A 183 14.81 -2.70 -4.44
CA LYS A 183 15.99 -3.13 -5.22
C LYS A 183 16.46 -4.53 -4.88
N GLN A 184 16.37 -4.94 -3.61
CA GLN A 184 16.70 -6.31 -3.19
C GLN A 184 15.82 -7.35 -3.89
N VAL A 185 14.52 -7.09 -4.00
CA VAL A 185 13.58 -7.98 -4.69
C VAL A 185 13.83 -8.01 -6.20
N MET A 186 14.06 -6.84 -6.81
CA MET A 186 14.37 -6.73 -8.24
C MET A 186 15.66 -7.49 -8.62
N ARG A 187 16.69 -7.46 -7.76
CA ARG A 187 17.94 -8.21 -7.95
C ARG A 187 17.77 -9.72 -7.73
N GLY A 188 16.86 -10.13 -6.86
CA GLY A 188 16.68 -11.52 -6.44
C GLY A 188 15.77 -12.38 -7.32
N ARG A 189 15.04 -11.78 -8.28
CA ARG A 189 14.17 -12.37 -9.32
C ARG A 189 13.71 -13.84 -9.13
N ASN A 190 13.20 -14.17 -7.95
CA ASN A 190 12.56 -15.45 -7.65
C ASN A 190 11.09 -15.18 -7.35
N VAL A 191 10.26 -15.31 -8.40
CA VAL A 191 8.79 -15.16 -8.39
C VAL A 191 8.10 -16.18 -7.44
N ALA A 192 8.85 -17.14 -6.90
CA ALA A 192 8.36 -18.20 -6.02
C ALA A 192 7.74 -17.68 -4.70
N TYR A 193 8.12 -16.50 -4.21
CA TYR A 193 7.62 -15.98 -2.93
C TYR A 193 6.26 -15.25 -3.02
N VAL A 194 5.79 -14.95 -4.24
CA VAL A 194 4.47 -14.34 -4.50
C VAL A 194 3.32 -15.19 -3.95
N ALA A 195 3.54 -16.51 -3.82
CA ALA A 195 2.53 -17.47 -3.38
C ALA A 195 2.16 -17.39 -1.89
N LEU A 196 3.06 -16.99 -0.99
CA LEU A 196 2.86 -17.20 0.45
C LEU A 196 1.93 -16.17 1.11
N GLY A 197 1.96 -14.90 0.68
CA GLY A 197 1.06 -13.86 1.21
C GLY A 197 -0.39 -14.05 0.76
N VAL A 198 -0.59 -14.49 -0.48
CA VAL A 198 -1.92 -14.78 -1.03
C VAL A 198 -2.52 -16.04 -0.41
N LEU A 199 -1.70 -17.06 -0.11
CA LEU A 199 -2.15 -18.23 0.68
C LEU A 199 -2.60 -17.84 2.09
N GLY A 200 -2.04 -16.80 2.70
CA GLY A 200 -2.51 -16.23 3.97
C GLY A 200 -3.92 -15.66 3.86
N VAL A 201 -4.16 -14.80 2.87
CA VAL A 201 -5.50 -14.26 2.55
C VAL A 201 -6.51 -15.39 2.28
N VAL A 202 -6.07 -16.46 1.61
CA VAL A 202 -6.87 -17.65 1.26
C VAL A 202 -7.21 -18.54 2.45
N ALA A 203 -6.21 -18.91 3.25
CA ALA A 203 -6.38 -19.80 4.39
C ALA A 203 -7.26 -19.17 5.49
N VAL A 204 -7.10 -17.87 5.72
CA VAL A 204 -7.75 -17.15 6.82
C VAL A 204 -9.25 -16.97 6.56
N TRP A 205 -9.66 -16.67 5.33
CA TRP A 205 -11.09 -16.61 5.01
C TRP A 205 -11.76 -18.00 5.08
N GLY A 206 -11.03 -19.06 4.70
CA GLY A 206 -11.47 -20.45 4.88
C GLY A 206 -11.74 -20.79 6.35
N ILE A 207 -10.84 -20.35 7.25
CA ILE A 207 -10.98 -20.54 8.71
C ILE A 207 -12.10 -19.68 9.30
N TYR A 208 -12.20 -18.40 8.92
CA TYR A 208 -13.22 -17.48 9.42
C TYR A 208 -14.65 -17.94 9.08
N LYS A 209 -14.85 -18.61 7.93
CA LYS A 209 -16.13 -19.21 7.56
C LYS A 209 -16.41 -20.53 8.29
N GLY A 210 -15.37 -21.30 8.64
CA GLY A 210 -15.49 -22.57 9.38
C GLY A 210 -15.77 -22.42 10.87
N ILE A 211 -15.44 -21.28 11.49
CA ILE A 211 -15.72 -21.01 12.91
C ILE A 211 -17.14 -20.45 13.13
N LYS A 212 -17.77 -19.90 12.08
CA LYS A 212 -19.11 -19.29 12.14
C LYS A 212 -20.22 -20.16 11.54
N SER A 213 -19.91 -21.41 11.19
CA SER A 213 -20.86 -22.46 10.73
C SER A 213 -20.96 -23.56 11.77
#